data_AF-A0A063YE51-F1
#
_entry.id   AF-A0A063YE51-F1
#
_cell.length_a   1.000
_cell.length_b   1.000
_cell.length_c   1.000
_cell.angle_alpha   90.00
_cell.angle_beta   90.00
_cell.angle_gamma   90.00
#
_symmetry.space_group_name_H-M   'P 1'
#
loop_
_entity.id
_entity.type
_entity.pdbx_description
1 polymer ?
#
loop_
_entity_poly.entity_id
_entity_poly.type
_entity_poly.pdbx_seq_one_letter_code
_entity_poly.pdbx_strand_id
1 'polypeptide(L)'
;MKLKTLLITTSLVPTMLILPISLKCNNTKNSNDSNLRLSSSQLQEIQNAFIFKTKNNSPFSYQHANEMEKLINKYKKNGFALCKDEVFKKYFEFEYPDISKISSVHIMEINFSINIETKLPQCNYKVICLERENAVEADTFIPLDH
;
A
#
# COMPACT_ATOMS: atom_id res chain seq x y z
N MET A 1 -23.84 15.10 -68.61
CA MET A 1 -24.45 15.10 -67.26
C MET A 1 -23.50 14.41 -66.30
N LYS A 2 -23.17 15.03 -65.17
CA LYS A 2 -22.18 14.56 -64.19
C LYS A 2 -22.90 13.78 -63.09
N LEU A 3 -22.49 12.53 -62.83
CA LEU A 3 -22.83 11.81 -61.60
C LEU A 3 -21.59 11.82 -60.71
N LYS A 4 -21.65 12.49 -59.57
CA LYS A 4 -20.62 12.45 -58.53
C LYS A 4 -21.04 11.40 -57.51
N THR A 5 -20.31 10.29 -57.46
CA THR A 5 -20.52 9.24 -56.46
C THR A 5 -19.70 9.58 -55.21
N LEU A 6 -20.39 9.81 -54.10
CA LEU A 6 -19.84 10.12 -52.78
C LEU A 6 -19.59 8.80 -52.03
N LEU A 7 -18.33 8.46 -51.74
CA LEU A 7 -17.98 7.32 -50.89
C LEU A 7 -17.90 7.79 -49.44
N ILE A 8 -18.83 7.31 -48.62
CA ILE A 8 -18.88 7.55 -47.17
C ILE A 8 -18.00 6.50 -46.51
N THR A 9 -16.88 6.93 -45.95
CA THR A 9 -15.99 6.12 -45.11
C THR A 9 -16.59 6.00 -43.70
N THR A 10 -17.02 4.81 -43.30
CA THR A 10 -17.46 4.52 -41.94
C THR A 10 -16.25 4.13 -41.07
N SER A 11 -15.84 5.00 -40.15
CA SER A 11 -14.92 4.66 -39.07
C SER A 11 -15.62 3.78 -38.03
N LEU A 12 -15.13 2.56 -37.83
CA LEU A 12 -15.46 1.73 -36.67
C LEU A 12 -14.65 2.24 -35.47
N VAL A 13 -15.33 2.82 -34.49
CA VAL A 13 -14.75 3.12 -33.17
C VAL A 13 -15.07 1.93 -32.24
N PRO A 14 -14.07 1.30 -31.59
CA PRO A 14 -14.36 0.27 -30.61
C PRO A 14 -14.90 0.91 -29.33
N THR A 15 -16.17 0.63 -29.01
CA THR A 15 -16.80 0.98 -27.74
C THR A 15 -16.22 0.11 -26.62
N MET A 16 -15.49 0.72 -25.68
CA MET A 16 -15.17 0.06 -24.42
C MET A 16 -16.46 -0.16 -23.63
N LEU A 17 -16.75 -1.42 -23.29
CA LEU A 17 -17.83 -1.81 -22.39
C LEU A 17 -17.44 -1.41 -20.96
N ILE A 18 -18.07 -0.35 -20.45
CA ILE A 18 -18.05 -0.05 -19.02
C ILE A 18 -19.27 -0.75 -18.41
N LEU A 19 -19.04 -1.75 -17.57
CA LEU A 19 -20.09 -2.42 -16.81
C LEU A 19 -20.61 -1.46 -15.71
N PRO A 20 -21.92 -1.23 -15.60
CA PRO A 20 -22.47 -0.48 -14.48
C PRO A 20 -22.48 -1.35 -13.22
N ILE A 21 -21.63 -1.01 -12.25
CA ILE A 21 -21.71 -1.59 -10.91
C ILE A 21 -22.95 -0.99 -10.23
N SER A 22 -24.01 -1.78 -10.14
CA SER A 22 -25.21 -1.38 -9.41
C SER A 22 -24.98 -1.56 -7.91
N LEU A 23 -24.54 -0.50 -7.23
CA LEU A 23 -24.54 -0.44 -5.76
C LEU A 23 -25.98 -0.26 -5.28
N LYS A 24 -26.64 -1.37 -4.95
CA LYS A 24 -27.93 -1.35 -4.24
C LYS A 24 -27.64 -1.13 -2.75
N CYS A 25 -27.63 0.12 -2.30
CA CYS A 25 -27.61 0.45 -0.88
C CYS A 25 -28.92 -0.03 -0.23
N ASN A 26 -28.84 -1.13 0.51
CA ASN A 26 -29.91 -1.54 1.41
C ASN A 26 -29.53 -1.06 2.82
N ASN A 27 -30.20 0.00 3.27
CA ASN A 27 -30.12 0.48 4.64
C ASN A 27 -30.82 -0.53 5.56
N THR A 28 -30.05 -1.47 6.10
CA THR A 28 -30.39 -2.16 7.33
C THR A 28 -29.30 -1.87 8.35
N LYS A 29 -29.61 -1.01 9.33
CA LYS A 29 -28.89 -0.94 10.60
C LYS A 29 -29.01 -2.31 11.29
N ASN A 30 -28.16 -3.23 10.90
CA ASN A 30 -27.75 -4.37 11.71
C ASN A 30 -26.27 -4.17 11.95
N SER A 31 -25.92 -3.78 13.17
CA SER A 31 -24.55 -3.67 13.64
C SER A 31 -23.94 -5.06 13.73
N ASN A 32 -23.65 -5.64 12.57
CA ASN A 32 -22.79 -6.81 12.43
C ASN A 32 -21.35 -6.29 12.47
N ASP A 33 -20.76 -6.28 13.66
CA ASP A 33 -19.34 -5.97 13.92
C ASP A 33 -18.41 -6.87 13.07
N SER A 34 -18.92 -7.98 12.51
CA SER A 34 -18.23 -8.85 11.56
C SER A 34 -17.94 -8.22 10.20
N ASN A 35 -18.70 -7.21 9.75
CA ASN A 35 -18.43 -6.51 8.48
C ASN A 35 -17.40 -5.38 8.63
N LEU A 36 -17.08 -4.99 9.86
CA LEU A 36 -16.12 -3.93 10.15
C LEU A 36 -14.71 -4.44 10.39
N ARG A 37 -14.54 -5.76 10.61
CA ARG A 37 -13.24 -6.40 10.77
C ARG A 37 -12.70 -6.90 9.46
N LEU A 38 -11.40 -6.72 9.25
CA LEU A 38 -10.69 -7.38 8.16
C LEU A 38 -10.63 -8.89 8.43
N SER A 39 -10.99 -9.65 7.41
CA SER A 39 -10.78 -11.09 7.40
C SER A 39 -9.28 -11.43 7.37
N SER A 40 -8.92 -12.64 7.80
CA SER A 40 -7.53 -13.11 7.74
C SER A 40 -6.95 -13.07 6.32
N SER A 41 -7.77 -13.33 5.29
CA SER A 41 -7.33 -13.21 3.90
C SER A 41 -7.03 -11.77 3.49
N GLN A 42 -7.81 -10.78 3.94
CA GLN A 42 -7.52 -9.36 3.68
C GLN A 42 -6.25 -8.90 4.41
N LEU A 43 -6.05 -9.35 5.66
CA LEU A 43 -4.81 -9.06 6.39
C LEU A 43 -3.58 -9.68 5.72
N GLN A 44 -3.73 -10.91 5.20
CA GLN A 44 -2.67 -11.57 4.44
C GLN A 44 -2.41 -10.88 3.09
N GLU A 45 -3.45 -10.42 2.40
CA GLU A 45 -3.33 -9.61 1.18
C GLU A 45 -2.55 -8.32 1.44
N ILE A 46 -2.88 -7.60 2.53
CA ILE A 46 -2.14 -6.42 2.97
C ILE A 46 -0.67 -6.75 3.19
N GLN A 47 -0.38 -7.81 3.94
CA GLN A 47 0.98 -8.21 4.26
C GLN A 47 1.79 -8.55 3.01
N ASN A 48 1.20 -9.31 2.08
CA ASN A 48 1.87 -9.77 0.86
C ASN A 48 2.08 -8.65 -0.17
N ALA A 49 1.31 -7.56 -0.08
CA ALA A 49 1.41 -6.43 -1.00
C ALA A 49 2.54 -5.45 -0.64
N PHE A 50 3.20 -5.62 0.51
CA PHE A 50 4.41 -4.85 0.82
C PHE A 50 5.58 -5.33 -0.03
N ILE A 51 6.36 -4.38 -0.53
CA ILE A 51 7.69 -4.61 -1.07
C ILE A 51 8.65 -3.89 -0.15
N PHE A 52 9.61 -4.60 0.44
CA PHE A 52 10.68 -3.98 1.19
C PHE A 52 12.00 -4.74 0.99
N LYS A 53 12.83 -4.24 0.08
CA LYS A 53 14.08 -4.90 -0.31
C LYS A 53 15.19 -3.90 -0.59
N THR A 54 16.42 -4.40 -0.63
CA THR A 54 17.57 -3.58 -1.03
C THR A 54 17.49 -3.19 -2.51
N LYS A 55 17.86 -1.95 -2.82
CA LYS A 55 17.90 -1.48 -4.20
C LYS A 55 19.14 -2.00 -4.90
N ASN A 56 18.99 -2.49 -6.13
CA ASN A 56 20.07 -2.99 -6.99
C ASN A 56 20.90 -4.14 -6.37
N ASN A 57 20.33 -4.92 -5.45
CA ASN A 57 21.02 -6.01 -4.73
C ASN A 57 22.34 -5.56 -4.07
N SER A 58 22.43 -4.28 -3.67
CA SER A 58 23.62 -3.76 -3.00
C SER A 58 23.64 -4.28 -1.56
N PRO A 59 24.74 -4.93 -1.12
CA PRO A 59 24.80 -5.48 0.23
C PRO A 59 24.65 -4.35 1.27
N PHE A 60 23.65 -4.48 2.13
CA PHE A 60 23.43 -3.55 3.24
C PHE A 60 24.52 -3.76 4.31
N SER A 61 25.46 -2.84 4.40
CA SER A 61 26.59 -2.91 5.33
C SER A 61 26.25 -2.33 6.71
N TYR A 62 27.09 -2.63 7.70
CA TYR A 62 26.99 -2.04 9.04
C TYR A 62 27.12 -0.50 9.04
N GLN A 63 27.91 0.07 8.13
CA GLN A 63 28.01 1.53 8.00
C GLN A 63 26.68 2.14 7.55
N HIS A 64 25.95 1.45 6.67
CA HIS A 64 24.60 1.85 6.27
C HIS A 64 23.60 1.75 7.42
N ALA A 65 23.76 0.77 8.33
CA ALA A 65 22.89 0.61 9.50
C ALA A 65 22.89 1.86 10.41
N ASN A 66 24.07 2.42 10.71
CA ASN A 66 24.19 3.62 11.53
C ASN A 66 23.60 4.87 10.85
N GLU A 67 23.79 5.00 9.53
CA GLU A 67 23.18 6.07 8.74
C GLU A 67 21.65 5.94 8.76
N MET A 68 21.14 4.72 8.58
CA MET A 68 19.71 4.44 8.59
C MET A 68 19.09 4.62 9.97
N GLU A 69 19.76 4.23 11.05
CA GLU A 69 19.28 4.47 12.41
C GLU A 69 19.10 5.96 12.69
N LYS A 70 20.08 6.79 12.29
CA LYS A 70 19.96 8.25 12.41
C LYS A 70 18.81 8.80 11.58
N LEU A 71 18.63 8.28 10.36
CA LEU A 71 17.56 8.69 9.47
C LEU A 71 16.19 8.31 10.06
N ILE A 72 16.02 7.06 10.50
CA ILE A 72 14.81 6.59 11.18
C ILE A 72 14.52 7.46 12.41
N ASN A 73 15.51 7.74 13.25
CA ASN A 73 15.35 8.58 14.44
C ASN A 73 14.98 10.03 14.11
N LYS A 74 15.46 10.59 12.99
CA LYS A 74 15.07 11.91 12.49
C LYS A 74 13.58 11.96 12.16
N TYR A 75 13.05 10.92 11.52
CA TYR A 75 11.64 10.85 11.11
C TYR A 75 10.70 10.27 12.19
N LYS A 76 11.24 9.64 13.24
CA LYS A 76 10.51 9.06 14.37
C LYS A 76 9.32 8.21 13.90
N LYS A 77 8.09 8.64 14.24
CA LYS A 77 6.84 7.94 13.93
C LYS A 77 6.22 8.33 12.58
N ASN A 78 6.98 8.98 11.69
CA ASN A 78 6.51 9.39 10.39
C ASN A 78 7.18 8.57 9.27
N GLY A 79 6.86 7.28 9.23
CA GLY A 79 7.41 6.36 8.22
C GLY A 79 7.06 6.78 6.80
N PHE A 80 5.86 7.35 6.57
CA PHE A 80 5.49 7.86 5.23
C PHE A 80 6.40 9.00 4.74
N ALA A 81 6.84 9.89 5.63
CA ALA A 81 7.82 10.92 5.27
C ALA A 81 9.21 10.33 5.05
N LEU A 82 9.62 9.34 5.86
CA LEU A 82 10.89 8.64 5.66
C LEU A 82 10.97 7.97 4.28
N CYS A 83 9.89 7.33 3.83
CA CYS A 83 9.84 6.69 2.50
C CYS A 83 10.04 7.67 1.33
N LYS A 84 9.82 8.97 1.57
CA LYS A 84 10.02 10.04 0.58
C LYS A 84 11.44 10.60 0.61
N ASP A 85 12.24 10.31 1.65
CA ASP A 85 13.61 10.78 1.80
C ASP A 85 14.54 10.15 0.75
N GLU A 86 15.41 10.97 0.15
CA GLU A 86 16.29 10.55 -0.92
C GLU A 86 17.36 9.55 -0.46
N VAL A 87 17.83 9.66 0.79
CA VAL A 87 18.78 8.70 1.36
C VAL A 87 18.09 7.36 1.55
N PHE A 88 16.84 7.34 2.01
CA PHE A 88 16.07 6.10 2.13
C PHE A 88 15.88 5.43 0.77
N LYS A 89 15.41 6.18 -0.24
CA LYS A 89 15.19 5.69 -1.62
C LYS A 89 16.46 5.28 -2.35
N LYS A 90 17.62 5.75 -1.90
CA LYS A 90 18.92 5.33 -2.44
C LYS A 90 19.21 3.87 -2.09
N TYR A 91 18.84 3.44 -0.88
CA TYR A 91 19.15 2.10 -0.38
C TYR A 91 18.02 1.10 -0.54
N PHE A 92 16.77 1.54 -0.53
CA PHE A 92 15.62 0.63 -0.50
C PHE A 92 14.63 0.86 -1.64
N GLU A 93 14.06 -0.24 -2.11
CA GLU A 93 12.80 -0.27 -2.82
C GLU A 93 11.70 -0.57 -1.81
N PHE A 94 10.77 0.37 -1.64
CA PHE A 94 9.68 0.25 -0.69
C PHE A 94 8.35 0.60 -1.35
N GLU A 95 7.42 -0.34 -1.31
CA GLU A 95 6.03 -0.15 -1.70
C GLU A 95 5.12 -0.67 -0.58
N TYR A 96 4.01 0.02 -0.38
CA TYR A 96 3.01 -0.35 0.61
C TYR A 96 1.62 -0.36 -0.04
N PRO A 97 0.71 -1.24 0.42
CA PRO A 97 -0.62 -1.33 -0.16
C PRO A 97 -1.45 -0.07 0.08
N ASP A 98 -2.28 0.26 -0.90
CA ASP A 98 -3.34 1.24 -0.72
C ASP A 98 -4.54 0.57 -0.01
N ILE A 99 -4.58 0.68 1.33
CA ILE A 99 -5.63 0.07 2.16
C ILE A 99 -7.02 0.59 1.80
N SER A 100 -7.15 1.78 1.21
CA SER A 100 -8.45 2.31 0.80
C SER A 100 -9.14 1.46 -0.28
N LYS A 101 -8.37 0.67 -1.03
CA LYS A 101 -8.89 -0.31 -2.01
C LYS A 101 -9.47 -1.57 -1.35
N ILE A 102 -9.08 -1.86 -0.12
CA ILE A 102 -9.53 -3.03 0.66
C ILE A 102 -10.66 -2.64 1.60
N SER A 103 -10.53 -1.48 2.26
CA SER A 103 -11.53 -0.95 3.19
C SER A 103 -11.42 0.57 3.34
N SER A 104 -12.56 1.26 3.30
CA SER A 104 -12.66 2.72 3.50
C SER A 104 -12.57 3.16 4.96
N VAL A 105 -12.75 2.25 5.92
CA VAL A 105 -12.79 2.56 7.37
C VAL A 105 -11.51 2.20 8.09
N HIS A 106 -10.50 1.75 7.36
CA HIS A 106 -9.20 1.35 7.91
C HIS A 106 -8.11 2.30 7.45
N ILE A 107 -7.16 2.57 8.34
CA ILE A 107 -5.93 3.29 8.02
C ILE A 107 -4.73 2.40 8.29
N MET A 108 -3.62 2.77 7.66
CA MET A 108 -2.33 2.14 7.87
C MET A 108 -1.38 3.14 8.52
N GLU A 109 -0.74 2.75 9.61
CA GLU A 109 0.43 3.44 10.14
C GLU A 109 1.68 2.66 9.78
N ILE A 110 2.73 3.37 9.35
CA ILE A 110 4.02 2.79 8.98
C ILE A 110 5.12 3.47 9.78
N ASN A 111 6.00 2.67 10.36
CA ASN A 111 7.19 3.08 11.09
C ASN A 111 8.36 2.17 10.72
N PHE A 112 9.59 2.63 10.94
CA PHE A 112 10.79 1.84 10.68
C PHE A 112 11.60 1.69 11.95
N SER A 113 12.31 0.58 12.08
CA SER A 113 13.27 0.34 13.15
C SER A 113 14.45 -0.48 12.64
N ILE A 114 15.55 -0.49 13.39
CA ILE A 114 16.65 -1.42 13.16
C ILE A 114 16.43 -2.64 14.03
N ASN A 115 16.42 -3.83 13.42
CA ASN A 115 16.38 -5.08 14.15
C ASN A 115 17.69 -5.24 14.96
N ILE A 116 17.55 -5.52 16.25
CA ILE A 116 18.67 -5.51 17.19
C ILE A 116 19.64 -6.67 16.94
N GLU A 117 19.14 -7.79 16.44
CA GLU A 117 19.88 -9.02 16.20
C GLU A 117 20.57 -8.99 14.84
N THR A 118 19.80 -8.73 13.77
CA THR A 118 20.33 -8.77 12.40
C THR A 118 21.02 -7.46 11.98
N LYS A 119 20.78 -6.36 12.71
CA LYS A 119 21.21 -4.99 12.36
C LYS A 119 20.62 -4.48 11.04
N LEU A 120 19.55 -5.11 10.56
CA LEU A 120 18.86 -4.73 9.34
C LEU A 120 17.63 -3.88 9.66
N PRO A 121 17.28 -2.91 8.82
CA PRO A 121 16.00 -2.22 8.90
C PRO A 121 14.81 -3.19 8.78
N GLN A 122 13.73 -2.87 9.47
CA GLN A 122 12.42 -3.51 9.33
C GLN A 122 11.33 -2.44 9.25
N CYS A 123 10.30 -2.70 8.46
CA CYS A 123 9.10 -1.86 8.39
C CYS A 123 8.05 -2.42 9.36
N ASN A 124 7.69 -1.67 10.39
CA ASN A 124 6.61 -2.01 11.31
C ASN A 124 5.34 -1.30 10.84
N TYR A 125 4.24 -2.04 10.68
CA TYR A 125 2.98 -1.45 10.28
C TYR A 125 1.84 -1.84 11.21
N LYS A 126 0.85 -0.95 11.30
CA LYS A 126 -0.41 -1.20 11.98
C LYS A 126 -1.57 -0.95 11.06
N VAL A 127 -2.58 -1.80 11.14
CA VAL A 127 -3.88 -1.58 10.49
C VAL A 127 -4.89 -1.25 11.58
N ILE A 128 -5.52 -0.08 11.47
CA ILE A 128 -6.36 0.50 12.52
C ILE A 128 -7.76 0.74 11.95
N CYS A 129 -8.78 0.23 12.62
CA CYS A 129 -10.18 0.46 12.28
C CYS A 129 -10.68 1.77 12.92
N LEU A 130 -11.04 2.76 12.09
CA LEU A 130 -11.49 4.07 12.56
C LEU A 130 -12.90 4.03 13.18
N GLU A 131 -13.74 3.09 12.77
CA GLU A 131 -15.12 2.97 13.28
C GLU A 131 -15.24 2.13 14.56
N ARG A 132 -14.17 1.43 14.94
CA ARG A 132 -14.08 0.58 16.15
C ARG A 132 -13.14 1.18 17.19
N GLU A 133 -13.29 2.46 17.49
CA GLU A 133 -12.48 3.18 18.49
C GLU A 133 -10.95 3.08 18.27
N ASN A 134 -10.51 3.11 17.01
CA ASN A 134 -9.11 2.89 16.63
C ASN A 134 -8.57 1.50 17.07
N ALA A 135 -9.42 0.47 17.05
CA ALA A 135 -8.99 -0.89 17.28
C ALA A 135 -7.89 -1.32 16.29
N VAL A 136 -6.81 -1.87 16.81
CA VAL A 136 -5.70 -2.41 16.03
C VAL A 136 -6.05 -3.82 15.56
N GLU A 137 -6.07 -4.02 14.25
CA GLU A 137 -6.40 -5.31 13.62
C GLU A 137 -5.16 -6.10 13.18
N ALA A 138 -4.06 -5.39 12.92
CA ALA A 138 -2.74 -5.96 12.72
C ALA A 138 -1.67 -5.04 13.31
N ASP A 139 -0.65 -5.63 13.91
CA ASP A 139 0.55 -4.96 14.43
C ASP A 139 1.72 -5.92 14.24
N THR A 140 2.46 -5.74 13.15
CA THR A 140 3.52 -6.67 12.74
C THR A 140 4.61 -5.93 11.97
N PHE A 141 5.60 -6.66 11.47
CA PHE A 141 6.71 -6.12 10.71
C PHE A 141 6.98 -6.90 9.41
N ILE A 142 7.54 -6.18 8.44
CA ILE A 142 8.11 -6.70 7.20
C ILE A 142 9.63 -6.58 7.34
N PRO A 143 10.38 -7.70 7.37
CA PRO A 143 11.83 -7.66 7.38
C PRO A 143 12.35 -7.14 6.02
N LEU A 144 13.55 -6.56 6.01
CA LEU A 144 14.23 -6.25 4.76
C LEU A 144 14.58 -7.53 4.02
N ASP A 145 14.12 -7.64 2.78
CA ASP A 145 14.47 -8.72 1.86
C ASP A 145 15.79 -8.43 1.12
N HIS A 146 16.60 -9.47 0.93
CA HIS A 146 17.99 -9.39 0.46
C HIS A 146 18.21 -10.03 -0.89
#